data_AF-A0A484ZJ40-F1
#
_entry.id   AF-A0A484ZJ40-F1
#
_cell.length_a   1.000
_cell.length_b   1.000
_cell.length_c   1.000
_cell.angle_alpha   90.00
_cell.angle_beta   90.00
_cell.angle_gamma   90.00
#
_symmetry.space_group_name_H-M   'P 1'
#
loop_
_entity.id
_entity.type
_entity.pdbx_description
1 polymer ?
#
loop_
_entity_poly.entity_id
_entity_poly.type
_entity_poly.pdbx_seq_one_letter_code
_entity_poly.pdbx_strand_id
1 'polypeptide(L)'
;MNIKLVAVLLVTIFLSACDREAPEKSDGVRPVSIFDVINNAQQGERVFPARIVAGDKTELAFKRPGQLQQLLVREGERVTQGQLIAELNNNDARLRVKDRQAPLIWPRLSSIAYQR
;
A
#
# COMPACT_ATOMS: atom_id res chain seq x y z
N MET A 1 71.35 -77.87 -32.63
CA MET A 1 71.09 -78.30 -31.25
C MET A 1 70.20 -77.24 -30.59
N ASN A 2 69.02 -77.65 -30.08
CA ASN A 2 68.25 -76.98 -29.03
C ASN A 2 67.22 -75.88 -29.37
N ILE A 3 66.65 -75.81 -30.59
CA ILE A 3 65.51 -74.90 -30.87
C ILE A 3 64.28 -75.16 -29.97
N LYS A 4 64.07 -76.43 -29.59
CA LYS A 4 63.04 -76.82 -28.61
C LYS A 4 63.30 -76.22 -27.23
N LEU A 5 64.57 -76.06 -26.85
CA LEU A 5 65.00 -75.52 -25.56
C LEU A 5 64.80 -73.99 -25.52
N VAL A 6 65.05 -73.31 -26.66
CA VAL A 6 64.75 -71.88 -26.83
C VAL A 6 63.24 -71.62 -26.76
N ALA A 7 62.42 -72.47 -27.39
CA ALA A 7 60.97 -72.33 -27.36
C ALA A 7 60.40 -72.52 -25.94
N VAL A 8 60.91 -73.48 -25.18
CA VAL A 8 60.50 -73.71 -23.78
C VAL A 8 60.88 -72.53 -22.88
N LEU A 9 62.09 -71.97 -23.05
CA LEU A 9 62.54 -70.79 -22.29
C LEU A 9 61.68 -69.56 -22.57
N LEU A 10 61.28 -69.36 -23.84
CA LEU A 10 60.44 -68.22 -24.22
C LEU A 10 59.04 -68.31 -23.60
N VAL A 11 58.47 -69.52 -23.54
CA VAL A 11 57.14 -69.75 -22.96
C VAL A 11 57.14 -69.51 -21.44
N THR A 12 58.18 -69.93 -20.72
CA THR A 12 58.25 -69.70 -19.27
C THR A 12 58.40 -68.22 -18.91
N ILE A 13 59.09 -67.42 -19.74
CA ILE A 13 59.17 -65.97 -19.59
C ILE A 13 57.79 -65.32 -19.75
N PHE A 14 57.03 -65.72 -20.77
CA PHE A 14 55.68 -65.18 -20.99
C PHE A 14 54.69 -65.52 -19.87
N LEU A 15 54.82 -66.70 -19.24
CA LEU A 15 53.95 -67.06 -18.10
C LEU A 15 54.24 -66.25 -16.83
N SER A 16 55.47 -65.76 -16.64
CA SER A 16 55.83 -64.94 -15.45
C SER A 16 55.30 -63.51 -15.47
N ALA A 17 54.67 -63.08 -16.56
CA ALA A 17 54.11 -61.73 -16.71
C ALA A 17 52.63 -61.63 -16.30
N CYS A 18 51.95 -62.75 -16.06
CA CYS A 18 50.49 -62.78 -15.87
C CYS A 18 50.03 -62.62 -14.42
N ASP A 19 50.94 -62.56 -13.46
CA ASP A 19 50.58 -62.51 -12.04
C ASP A 19 51.36 -61.41 -11.32
N ARG A 20 50.86 -60.19 -11.45
CA ARG A 20 51.29 -59.05 -10.63
C ARG A 20 50.05 -58.42 -10.02
N GLU A 21 49.67 -58.92 -8.85
CA GLU A 21 48.68 -58.28 -7.98
C GLU A 21 49.15 -56.84 -7.71
N ALA A 22 48.39 -55.85 -8.20
CA ALA A 22 48.71 -54.45 -7.97
C ALA A 22 48.39 -54.10 -6.51
N PRO A 23 49.28 -53.42 -5.76
CA PRO A 23 49.01 -53.10 -4.37
C PRO A 23 47.76 -52.24 -4.25
N GLU A 24 46.84 -52.65 -3.35
CA GLU A 24 45.59 -51.95 -3.07
C GLU A 24 45.87 -50.46 -2.76
N LYS A 25 45.26 -49.58 -3.55
CA LYS A 25 45.30 -48.14 -3.32
C LYS A 25 44.63 -47.85 -1.98
N SER A 26 45.41 -47.39 -1.01
CA SER A 26 44.90 -46.92 0.29
C SER A 26 43.79 -45.89 0.09
N ASP A 27 42.68 -46.07 0.79
CA ASP A 27 41.55 -45.15 0.82
C ASP A 27 41.94 -43.80 1.44
N GLY A 28 42.42 -42.89 0.59
CA GLY A 28 42.52 -41.48 0.93
C GLY A 28 41.14 -40.85 0.98
N VAL A 29 40.89 -40.02 2.00
CA VAL A 29 39.65 -39.24 2.16
C VAL A 29 39.40 -38.44 0.89
N ARG A 30 38.28 -38.72 0.21
CA ARG A 30 37.88 -38.00 -1.00
C ARG A 30 37.10 -36.74 -0.62
N PRO A 31 37.58 -35.54 -0.97
CA PRO A 31 36.82 -34.33 -0.74
C PRO A 31 35.56 -34.35 -1.61
N VAL A 32 34.41 -34.13 -0.98
CA VAL A 32 33.11 -34.01 -1.63
C VAL A 32 32.57 -32.62 -1.39
N SER A 33 31.92 -32.05 -2.41
CA SER A 33 31.29 -30.74 -2.30
C SER A 33 29.96 -30.90 -1.57
N ILE A 34 29.79 -30.19 -0.47
CA ILE A 34 28.55 -30.10 0.28
C ILE A 34 28.09 -28.64 0.34
N PHE A 35 26.78 -28.45 0.45
CA PHE A 35 26.16 -27.15 0.65
C PHE A 35 25.02 -27.28 1.66
N ASP A 36 24.79 -26.22 2.41
CA ASP A 36 23.71 -26.16 3.40
C ASP A 36 22.36 -25.94 2.70
N VAL A 37 21.35 -26.70 3.11
CA VAL A 37 19.97 -26.52 2.62
C VAL A 37 19.34 -25.38 3.43
N ILE A 38 19.48 -24.16 2.92
CA ILE A 38 18.80 -22.99 3.49
C ILE A 38 17.33 -23.07 3.06
N ASN A 39 16.43 -23.17 4.04
CA ASN A 39 14.99 -23.11 3.76
C ASN A 39 14.66 -21.67 3.36
N ASN A 40 14.76 -21.38 2.06
CA ASN A 40 14.24 -20.15 1.47
C ASN A 40 12.72 -20.33 1.37
N ALA A 41 12.07 -20.36 2.53
CA ALA A 41 10.70 -19.90 2.62
C ALA A 41 10.77 -18.42 2.25
N GLN A 42 10.76 -18.15 0.94
CA GLN A 42 10.39 -16.87 0.39
C GLN A 42 9.04 -16.59 1.07
N GLN A 43 9.06 -15.80 2.15
CA GLN A 43 7.83 -15.21 2.65
C GLN A 43 7.42 -14.29 1.52
N GLY A 44 6.61 -14.82 0.60
CA GLY A 44 6.30 -14.17 -0.65
C GLY A 44 5.84 -12.77 -0.31
N GLU A 45 6.63 -11.78 -0.71
CA GLU A 45 6.31 -10.39 -0.46
C GLU A 45 5.07 -10.08 -1.30
N ARG A 46 3.93 -9.96 -0.63
CA ARG A 46 2.66 -9.68 -1.30
C ARG A 46 2.48 -8.18 -1.34
N VAL A 47 2.70 -7.61 -2.52
CA VAL A 47 2.41 -6.20 -2.78
C VAL A 47 0.94 -6.08 -3.17
N PHE A 48 0.17 -5.41 -2.32
CA PHE A 48 -1.23 -5.10 -2.60
C PHE A 48 -1.35 -3.65 -3.05
N PRO A 49 -1.68 -3.38 -4.33
CA PRO A 49 -1.91 -2.02 -4.77
C PRO A 49 -3.16 -1.48 -4.06
N ALA A 50 -3.01 -0.33 -3.39
CA ALA A 50 -4.11 0.40 -2.77
C ALA A 50 -4.30 1.75 -3.47
N ARG A 51 -5.53 2.25 -3.47
CA ARG A 51 -5.85 3.61 -3.93
C ARG A 51 -6.36 4.42 -2.74
N ILE A 52 -5.80 5.61 -2.56
CA ILE A 52 -6.32 6.58 -1.59
C ILE A 52 -7.58 7.19 -2.20
N VAL A 53 -8.70 7.05 -1.50
CA VAL A 53 -9.95 7.74 -1.81
C VAL A 53 -10.17 8.85 -0.79
N ALA A 54 -10.73 9.98 -1.22
CA ALA A 54 -11.12 11.04 -0.29
C ALA A 54 -12.15 10.47 0.70
N GLY A 55 -11.97 10.76 2.00
CA GLY A 55 -12.83 10.23 3.06
C GLY A 55 -14.29 10.59 2.84
N ASP A 56 -14.60 11.89 2.93
CA ASP A 56 -15.95 12.41 2.73
C ASP A 56 -15.93 13.55 1.73
N LYS A 57 -16.77 13.44 0.69
CA LYS A 57 -17.06 14.54 -0.23
C LYS A 57 -18.48 15.04 0.06
N THR A 58 -18.61 16.30 0.46
CA THR A 58 -19.91 16.95 0.65
C THR A 58 -20.06 18.07 -0.36
N GLU A 59 -21.11 17.99 -1.18
CA GLU A 59 -21.51 19.10 -2.05
C GLU A 59 -22.37 20.07 -1.23
N LEU A 60 -21.93 21.33 -1.15
CA LEU A 60 -22.59 22.36 -0.36
C LEU A 60 -23.55 23.15 -1.24
N ALA A 61 -24.77 23.31 -0.78
CA ALA A 61 -25.79 24.12 -1.43
C ALA A 61 -26.54 24.97 -0.40
N PHE A 62 -27.09 26.10 -0.85
CA PHE A 62 -27.91 26.93 0.00
C PHE A 62 -29.26 26.25 0.28
N LYS A 63 -29.73 26.34 1.53
CA LYS A 63 -31.03 25.80 1.95
C LYS A 63 -32.24 26.49 1.32
N ARG A 64 -32.04 27.68 0.74
CA ARG A 64 -33.10 28.49 0.15
C ARG A 64 -32.59 29.14 -1.13
N PRO A 65 -33.46 29.36 -2.13
CA PRO A 65 -33.11 30.14 -3.29
C PRO A 65 -32.89 31.61 -2.91
N GLY A 66 -31.96 32.27 -3.60
CA GLY A 66 -31.65 33.67 -3.40
C GLY A 66 -30.47 34.12 -4.25
N GLN A 67 -30.26 35.44 -4.31
CA GLN A 67 -29.12 36.01 -5.02
C GLN A 67 -27.86 35.90 -4.17
N LEU A 68 -26.76 35.42 -4.76
CA LEU A 68 -25.45 35.43 -4.12
C LEU A 68 -24.99 36.87 -3.88
N GLN A 69 -24.70 37.21 -2.63
CA GLN A 69 -24.18 38.52 -2.25
C GLN A 69 -22.65 38.51 -2.23
N GLN A 70 -22.05 37.48 -1.65
CA GLN A 70 -20.59 37.35 -1.57
C GLN A 70 -20.14 35.89 -1.51
N LEU A 71 -18.97 35.63 -2.09
CA LEU A 71 -18.21 34.39 -1.97
C LEU A 71 -16.88 34.72 -1.27
N LEU A 72 -16.65 34.12 -0.11
CA LEU A 72 -15.57 34.49 0.81
C LEU A 72 -14.39 33.52 0.79
N VAL A 73 -14.45 32.49 -0.05
CA VAL A 73 -13.41 31.46 -0.17
C VAL A 73 -13.00 31.28 -1.61
N ARG A 74 -11.76 30.84 -1.82
CA ARG A 74 -11.22 30.49 -3.14
C ARG A 74 -11.20 28.99 -3.37
N GLU A 75 -11.12 28.61 -4.64
CA GLU A 75 -10.95 27.21 -5.01
C GLU A 75 -9.66 26.65 -4.43
N GLY A 76 -9.74 25.45 -3.83
CA GLY A 76 -8.61 24.80 -3.17
C GLY A 76 -8.27 25.33 -1.77
N GLU A 77 -8.99 26.33 -1.27
CA GLU A 77 -8.80 26.87 0.08
C GLU A 77 -9.28 25.87 1.15
N ARG A 78 -8.49 25.72 2.23
CA ARG A 78 -8.89 24.89 3.37
C ARG A 78 -9.85 25.67 4.26
N VAL A 79 -10.98 25.06 4.61
CA VAL A 79 -12.02 25.65 5.45
C VAL A 79 -12.25 24.83 6.72
N THR A 80 -12.67 25.47 7.80
CA THR A 80 -13.02 24.81 9.07
C THR A 80 -14.52 24.74 9.28
N GLN A 81 -14.98 23.83 10.14
CA GLN A 81 -16.40 23.73 10.49
C GLN A 81 -16.92 25.06 11.06
N GLY A 82 -18.07 25.51 10.55
CA GLY A 82 -18.70 26.77 10.96
C GLY A 82 -18.14 28.02 10.28
N GLN A 83 -17.13 27.89 9.41
CA GLN A 83 -16.62 29.02 8.64
C GLN A 83 -17.65 29.52 7.61
N LEU A 84 -17.81 30.83 7.51
CA LEU A 84 -18.66 31.45 6.50
C LEU A 84 -17.96 31.40 5.14
N ILE A 85 -18.51 30.60 4.23
CA ILE A 85 -17.95 30.42 2.87
C ILE A 85 -18.61 31.32 1.84
N ALA A 86 -19.89 31.63 2.00
CA ALA A 86 -20.68 32.43 1.08
C ALA A 86 -21.94 32.96 1.77
N GLU A 87 -22.46 34.10 1.30
CA GLU A 87 -23.67 34.71 1.84
C GLU A 87 -24.65 35.07 0.71
N LEU A 88 -25.93 34.79 0.95
CA LEU A 88 -27.03 35.23 0.09
C LEU A 88 -27.58 36.57 0.57
N ASN A 89 -28.08 37.37 -0.37
CA ASN A 89 -28.83 38.58 -0.04
C ASN A 89 -30.06 38.23 0.83
N ASN A 90 -30.12 38.83 2.03
CA ASN A 90 -31.11 38.51 3.05
C ASN A 90 -32.17 39.60 3.27
N ASN A 91 -32.23 40.63 2.42
CA ASN A 91 -33.11 41.79 2.61
C ASN A 91 -34.59 41.38 2.79
N ASP A 92 -35.14 40.59 1.88
CA ASP A 92 -36.53 40.12 1.95
C ASP A 92 -36.78 39.25 3.18
N ALA A 93 -35.80 38.42 3.53
CA ALA A 93 -35.89 37.60 4.73
C ALA A 93 -35.94 38.47 6.00
N ARG A 94 -35.12 39.53 6.06
CA ARG A 94 -35.11 40.48 7.18
C ARG A 94 -36.40 41.28 7.28
N LEU A 95 -36.96 41.74 6.15
CA LEU A 95 -38.25 42.44 6.12
C LEU A 95 -39.37 41.54 6.69
N ARG A 96 -39.47 40.30 6.20
CA ARG A 96 -40.48 39.34 6.69
C ARG A 96 -40.36 39.02 8.18
N VAL A 97 -39.13 38.99 8.71
CA VAL A 97 -38.91 38.81 10.15
C VAL A 97 -39.37 40.04 10.93
N LYS A 98 -39.03 41.25 10.46
CA LYS A 98 -39.49 42.51 11.06
C LYS A 98 -41.01 42.60 11.08
N ASP A 99 -41.68 42.30 9.97
CA ASP A 99 -43.14 42.35 9.87
C ASP A 99 -43.81 41.41 10.87
N ARG A 100 -43.24 40.23 11.10
CA ARG A 100 -43.74 39.26 12.08
C ARG A 100 -43.41 39.61 13.52
N GLN A 101 -42.34 40.37 13.76
CA GLN A 101 -41.95 40.84 15.09
C GLN A 101 -42.68 42.12 15.49
N ALA A 102 -43.12 42.95 14.54
CA ALA A 102 -43.90 44.16 14.78
C ALA A 102 -45.13 43.96 15.70
N PRO A 103 -45.95 42.90 15.55
CA PRO A 103 -47.06 42.64 16.46
C PRO A 103 -46.65 42.31 17.91
N LEU A 104 -45.38 41.96 18.19
CA LEU A 104 -44.90 41.71 19.55
C LEU A 104 -44.52 43.01 20.28
N ILE A 105 -44.20 44.07 19.53
CA ILE A 105 -43.77 45.36 20.06
C ILE A 105 -44.96 46.31 20.27
N TRP A 106 -45.99 46.22 19.41
CA TRP A 106 -47.19 47.05 19.46
C TRP A 106 -47.94 47.00 20.81
N PRO A 107 -48.16 45.83 21.45
CA PRO A 107 -48.88 45.75 22.73
C PRO A 107 -48.15 46.42 23.89
N ARG A 108 -46.81 46.50 23.82
CA ARG A 108 -46.00 47.15 24.87
C ARG A 108 -46.15 48.66 24.82
N LEU A 109 -46.29 49.23 23.62
CA LEU A 109 -46.39 50.68 23.41
C LEU A 109 -47.84 51.20 23.56
N SER A 110 -48.85 50.39 23.25
CA SER A 110 -50.26 50.79 23.42
C SER A 110 -50.64 51.03 24.88
N SER A 111 -50.02 50.35 25.84
CA SER A 111 -50.22 50.61 27.27
C SER A 111 -49.81 52.02 27.70
N ILE A 112 -48.79 52.59 27.05
CA ILE A 112 -48.28 53.95 27.34
C ILE A 112 -49.12 55.02 26.61
N ALA A 113 -49.64 54.70 25.42
CA ALA A 113 -50.44 55.62 24.61
C ALA A 113 -51.92 55.71 25.05
N TYR A 114 -52.46 54.72 25.76
CA TYR A 114 -53.85 54.71 26.24
C TYR A 114 -54.03 55.41 27.61
N GLN A 115 -52.95 55.83 28.27
CA GLN A 115 -52.97 56.50 29.59
C GLN A 115 -52.89 58.04 29.54
N ARG A 116 -53.15 58.65 28.39
CA ARG A 116 -53.29 60.12 28.26
C ARG A 116 -54.57 60.44 27.49
#